data_AF-A0AAD4HSK3-F1
#
_entry.id   AF-A0AAD4HSK3-F1
#
_cell.length_a   1.000
_cell.length_b   1.000
_cell.length_c   1.000
_cell.angle_alpha   90.00
_cell.angle_beta   90.00
_cell.angle_gamma   90.00
#
_symmetry.space_group_name_H-M   'P 1'
#
loop_
_entity.id
_entity.type
_entity.pdbx_description
1 polymer ?
#
loop_
_entity_poly.entity_id
_entity_poly.type
_entity_poly.pdbx_seq_one_letter_code
_entity_poly.pdbx_strand_id
1 'polypeptide(L)'
;MEARPPENTDTNTSAAPTNAVLDARVNFFQRHPAITHFTVLAVFFTPLAAVPYLLSMRRISALSRRLDELSAATTALQAELKTSATENATRKLESHRTSASFEAARMELIQLRRSLEQLRMERDASEMTTQNALKQLLEERKLTSERLALLPQLGTSLADVAAFMYEVELHHGITSSVIDGHGVERLRRLALKFHIAQSEELR
;
A
#
# COMPACT_ATOMS: atom_id res chain seq x y z
N MET A 1 -12.00 4.49 -37.77
CA MET A 1 -13.30 3.79 -37.77
C MET A 1 -14.33 4.81 -37.34
N GLU A 2 -14.93 5.48 -38.34
CA GLU A 2 -16.30 5.20 -38.83
C GLU A 2 -17.34 5.85 -37.88
N ALA A 3 -18.32 6.65 -38.30
CA ALA A 3 -18.85 6.89 -39.64
C ALA A 3 -19.69 8.19 -39.67
N ARG A 4 -19.55 8.92 -40.79
CA ARG A 4 -20.61 9.51 -41.65
C ARG A 4 -21.73 10.41 -41.05
N PRO A 5 -21.89 11.66 -41.54
CA PRO A 5 -23.18 12.38 -41.57
C PRO A 5 -24.04 11.88 -42.76
N PRO A 6 -25.36 12.12 -42.83
CA PRO A 6 -25.88 13.19 -43.72
C PRO A 6 -27.26 13.77 -43.23
N GLU A 7 -27.68 14.99 -43.58
CA GLU A 7 -28.58 15.32 -44.73
C GLU A 7 -30.05 15.64 -44.35
N ASN A 8 -30.37 16.91 -44.56
CA ASN A 8 -31.57 17.53 -45.17
C ASN A 8 -32.98 17.17 -44.70
N THR A 9 -33.79 18.20 -44.43
CA THR A 9 -35.10 18.33 -45.09
C THR A 9 -35.57 19.80 -45.10
N ASP A 10 -35.38 20.47 -46.24
CA ASP A 10 -36.17 21.61 -46.65
C ASP A 10 -37.60 21.15 -46.98
N THR A 11 -38.63 21.85 -46.51
CA THR A 11 -39.93 21.84 -47.18
C THR A 11 -40.50 23.25 -47.25
N ASN A 12 -40.26 23.87 -48.40
CA ASN A 12 -41.08 24.91 -49.00
C ASN A 12 -42.56 24.50 -49.02
N THR A 13 -43.49 25.43 -48.77
CA THR A 13 -44.87 25.42 -49.30
C THR A 13 -45.37 26.88 -49.20
N SER A 14 -45.33 27.63 -50.31
CA SER A 14 -46.48 27.90 -51.21
C SER A 14 -47.47 28.87 -50.57
N ALA A 15 -47.94 29.98 -51.14
CA ALA A 15 -47.75 30.68 -52.40
C ALA A 15 -48.49 32.04 -52.22
N ALA A 16 -48.00 33.12 -52.83
CA ALA A 16 -48.84 34.27 -53.21
C ALA A 16 -49.83 33.83 -54.33
N PRO A 17 -50.93 34.51 -54.70
CA PRO A 17 -51.20 35.97 -54.70
C PRO A 17 -52.63 36.28 -54.16
N THR A 18 -53.22 37.48 -54.18
CA THR A 18 -53.80 38.17 -55.34
C THR A 18 -54.62 39.36 -54.84
N ASN A 19 -54.59 40.43 -55.62
CA ASN A 19 -55.38 41.65 -55.50
C ASN A 19 -56.89 41.40 -55.33
N ALA A 20 -57.54 42.14 -54.44
CA ALA A 20 -58.95 42.46 -54.57
C ALA A 20 -59.23 43.83 -53.93
N VAL A 21 -59.06 44.86 -54.75
CA VAL A 21 -59.86 46.07 -54.70
C VAL A 21 -61.32 45.63 -54.70
N LEU A 22 -62.04 45.90 -53.61
CA LEU A 22 -63.49 45.77 -53.58
C LEU A 22 -64.05 46.88 -52.69
N ASP A 23 -64.57 47.89 -53.38
CA ASP A 23 -65.50 48.89 -52.89
C ASP A 23 -66.56 48.25 -51.98
N ALA A 24 -66.48 48.51 -50.68
CA ALA A 24 -67.63 48.35 -49.79
C ALA A 24 -68.40 49.66 -49.79
N ARG A 25 -69.29 49.77 -50.78
CA ARG A 25 -70.38 50.72 -50.84
C ARG A 25 -71.07 50.85 -49.49
N VAL A 26 -71.32 52.10 -49.14
CA VAL A 26 -72.38 52.60 -48.27
C VAL A 26 -73.63 51.73 -48.38
N ASN A 27 -73.81 50.79 -47.46
CA ASN A 27 -75.06 50.05 -47.30
C ASN A 27 -75.88 50.73 -46.20
N PHE A 28 -76.73 51.63 -46.69
CA PHE A 28 -78.07 51.96 -46.23
C PHE A 28 -78.45 51.55 -44.81
N PHE A 29 -78.71 52.58 -44.01
CA PHE A 29 -79.54 52.56 -42.82
C PHE A 29 -80.95 52.00 -43.12
N GLN A 30 -81.09 50.67 -43.20
CA GLN A 30 -82.38 50.02 -42.98
C GLN A 30 -82.55 49.83 -41.47
N ARG A 31 -83.34 50.74 -40.90
CA ARG A 31 -83.74 50.74 -39.49
C ARG A 31 -84.60 49.50 -39.21
N HIS A 32 -83.96 48.40 -38.79
CA HIS A 32 -84.64 47.29 -38.15
C HIS A 32 -84.69 47.51 -36.63
N PRO A 33 -85.84 47.88 -36.04
CA PRO A 33 -85.95 48.11 -34.60
C PRO A 33 -85.66 46.85 -33.76
N ALA A 34 -85.69 45.65 -34.36
CA ALA A 34 -85.33 44.41 -33.68
C ALA A 34 -83.82 44.34 -33.32
N ILE A 35 -82.92 44.83 -34.20
CA ILE A 35 -81.46 44.75 -33.98
C ILE A 35 -81.05 45.65 -32.82
N THR A 36 -81.70 46.81 -32.67
CA THR A 36 -81.44 47.74 -31.55
C THR A 36 -81.85 47.15 -30.19
N HIS A 37 -82.85 46.27 -30.14
CA HIS A 37 -83.20 45.58 -28.89
C HIS A 37 -82.18 44.47 -28.56
N PHE A 38 -81.67 43.75 -29.56
CA PHE A 38 -80.59 42.76 -29.37
C PHE A 38 -79.28 43.40 -28.91
N THR A 39 -78.91 44.57 -29.43
CA THR A 39 -77.70 45.27 -28.98
C THR A 39 -77.82 45.74 -27.53
N VAL A 40 -78.99 46.27 -27.13
CA VAL A 40 -79.23 46.69 -25.74
C VAL A 40 -79.17 45.49 -24.79
N LEU A 41 -79.78 44.35 -25.16
CA LEU A 41 -79.69 43.12 -24.36
C LEU A 41 -78.25 42.58 -24.32
N ALA A 42 -77.54 42.54 -25.44
CA ALA A 42 -76.15 42.08 -25.50
C ALA A 42 -75.24 42.95 -24.62
N VAL A 43 -75.40 44.27 -24.64
CA VAL A 43 -74.64 45.20 -23.77
C VAL A 43 -74.93 44.93 -22.30
N PHE A 44 -76.15 44.53 -21.93
CA PHE A 44 -76.50 44.20 -20.56
C PHE A 44 -75.99 42.83 -20.11
N PHE A 45 -75.98 41.83 -21.00
CA PHE A 45 -75.46 40.49 -20.71
C PHE A 45 -73.93 40.40 -20.79
N THR A 46 -73.28 41.28 -21.57
CA THR A 46 -71.82 41.31 -21.70
C THR A 46 -71.09 41.43 -20.36
N PRO A 47 -71.41 42.39 -19.45
CA PRO A 47 -70.75 42.44 -18.15
C PRO A 47 -71.05 41.20 -17.30
N LEU A 48 -72.27 40.65 -17.40
CA LEU A 48 -72.66 39.44 -16.66
C LEU A 48 -71.83 38.21 -17.10
N ALA A 49 -71.48 38.10 -18.38
CA ALA A 49 -70.60 37.05 -18.91
C ALA A 49 -69.09 37.37 -18.77
N ALA A 50 -68.71 38.65 -18.84
CA ALA A 50 -67.31 39.07 -18.81
C ALA A 50 -66.68 38.95 -17.42
N VAL A 51 -67.42 39.23 -16.34
CA VAL A 51 -66.92 39.14 -14.96
C VAL A 51 -66.40 37.73 -14.61
N PRO A 52 -67.16 36.63 -14.78
CA PRO A 52 -66.66 35.30 -14.47
C PRO A 52 -65.48 34.90 -15.36
N TYR A 53 -65.45 35.35 -16.62
CA TYR A 53 -64.34 35.10 -17.55
C TYR A 53 -63.04 35.79 -17.11
N LEU A 54 -63.11 37.06 -16.69
CA LEU A 54 -61.95 37.78 -16.16
C LEU A 54 -61.44 37.17 -14.86
N LEU A 55 -62.33 36.72 -13.98
CA LEU A 55 -61.97 36.00 -12.76
C LEU A 55 -61.27 34.67 -13.05
N SER A 56 -61.76 33.88 -14.02
CA SER A 56 -61.09 32.64 -14.42
C SER A 56 -59.72 32.91 -15.03
N MET A 57 -59.57 33.96 -15.85
CA MET A 57 -58.28 34.35 -16.41
C MET A 57 -57.26 34.68 -15.32
N ARG A 58 -57.66 35.43 -14.28
CA ARG A 58 -56.78 35.69 -13.12
C ARG A 58 -56.35 34.41 -12.41
N ARG A 59 -57.25 33.45 -12.23
CA ARG A 59 -56.93 32.16 -11.59
C ARG A 59 -55.99 31.33 -12.45
N ILE A 60 -56.21 31.28 -13.76
CA ILE A 60 -55.35 30.56 -14.71
C ILE A 60 -53.94 31.14 -14.68
N SER A 61 -53.78 32.48 -14.69
CA SER A 61 -52.47 33.12 -14.59
C SER A 61 -51.77 32.86 -13.25
N ALA A 62 -52.51 32.80 -12.15
CA ALA A 62 -51.93 32.45 -10.85
C ALA A 62 -51.47 30.98 -10.80
N LEU A 63 -52.24 30.08 -11.42
CA LEU A 63 -51.92 28.66 -11.47
C LEU A 63 -50.76 28.37 -12.44
N SER A 64 -50.69 29.06 -13.58
CA SER A 64 -49.56 28.96 -14.50
C SER A 64 -48.26 29.40 -13.83
N ARG A 65 -48.28 30.53 -13.08
CA ARG A 65 -47.11 30.96 -12.30
C ARG A 65 -46.66 29.91 -11.28
N ARG A 66 -47.60 29.27 -10.58
CA ARG A 66 -47.27 28.18 -9.64
C ARG A 66 -46.71 26.95 -10.35
N LEU A 67 -47.22 26.62 -11.53
CA LEU A 67 -46.66 25.54 -12.35
C LEU A 67 -45.25 25.88 -12.82
N ASP A 68 -44.99 27.14 -13.20
CA ASP A 68 -43.66 27.60 -13.58
C ASP A 68 -42.70 27.52 -12.38
N GLU A 69 -43.11 28.00 -11.20
CA GLU A 69 -42.35 27.90 -9.95
C GLU A 69 -42.06 26.44 -9.56
N LEU A 70 -43.06 25.55 -9.64
CA LEU A 70 -42.87 24.13 -9.38
C LEU A 70 -41.95 23.50 -10.42
N SER A 71 -42.10 23.82 -11.71
CA SER A 71 -41.23 23.30 -12.76
C SER A 71 -39.78 23.73 -12.53
N ALA A 72 -39.55 24.99 -12.15
CA ALA A 72 -38.23 25.50 -11.80
C ALA A 72 -37.65 24.81 -10.56
N ALA A 73 -38.46 24.57 -9.52
CA ALA A 73 -38.03 23.82 -8.34
C ALA A 73 -37.70 22.36 -8.69
N THR A 74 -38.48 21.70 -9.55
CA THR A 74 -38.20 20.32 -9.95
C THR A 74 -36.92 20.20 -10.78
N THR A 75 -36.64 21.15 -11.69
CA THR A 75 -35.40 21.13 -12.47
C THR A 75 -34.18 21.43 -11.61
N ALA A 76 -34.30 22.34 -10.62
CA ALA A 76 -33.26 22.60 -9.64
C ALA A 76 -32.95 21.35 -8.80
N LEU A 77 -33.97 20.68 -8.24
CA LEU A 77 -33.79 19.43 -7.49
C LEU A 77 -33.20 18.31 -8.36
N GLN A 78 -33.61 18.21 -9.63
CA GLN A 78 -33.00 17.25 -10.56
C GLN A 78 -31.52 17.56 -10.81
N ALA A 79 -31.13 18.83 -10.91
CA ALA A 79 -29.74 19.22 -11.04
C ALA A 79 -28.95 18.87 -9.77
N GLU A 80 -29.47 19.16 -8.58
CA GLU A 80 -28.84 18.81 -7.30
C GLU A 80 -28.69 17.30 -7.08
N LEU A 81 -29.70 16.51 -7.47
CA LEU A 81 -29.60 15.05 -7.40
C LEU A 81 -28.53 14.52 -8.36
N LYS A 82 -28.41 15.11 -9.56
CA LYS A 82 -27.35 14.74 -10.51
C LYS A 82 -25.97 15.08 -9.97
N THR A 83 -25.78 16.29 -9.42
CA THR A 83 -24.49 16.69 -8.84
C THR A 83 -24.13 15.82 -7.64
N SER A 84 -25.08 15.59 -6.73
CA SER A 84 -24.89 14.73 -5.57
C SER A 84 -24.61 13.27 -5.97
N ALA A 85 -25.26 12.76 -7.01
CA ALA A 85 -24.98 11.43 -7.53
C ALA A 85 -23.54 11.32 -8.08
N THR A 86 -23.08 12.34 -8.82
CA THR A 86 -21.70 12.37 -9.33
C THR A 86 -20.67 12.51 -8.21
N GLU A 87 -20.93 13.33 -7.19
CA GLU A 87 -20.03 13.49 -6.04
C GLU A 87 -19.95 12.21 -5.19
N ASN A 88 -21.07 11.52 -5.00
CA ASN A 88 -21.06 10.23 -4.32
C ASN A 88 -20.29 9.17 -5.11
N ALA A 89 -20.34 9.21 -6.44
CA ALA A 89 -19.57 8.31 -7.29
C ALA A 89 -18.05 8.58 -7.16
N THR A 90 -17.62 9.84 -7.12
CA THR A 90 -16.20 10.18 -6.92
C THR A 90 -15.72 9.80 -5.52
N ARG A 91 -16.50 10.08 -4.47
CA ARG A 91 -16.18 9.68 -3.09
C ARG A 91 -16.04 8.18 -2.92
N LYS A 92 -16.90 7.38 -3.57
CA LYS A 92 -16.78 5.92 -3.57
C LYS A 92 -15.48 5.45 -4.23
N LEU A 93 -15.12 6.06 -5.36
CA LEU A 93 -13.87 5.74 -6.06
C LEU A 93 -12.65 6.07 -5.19
N GLU A 94 -12.65 7.21 -4.52
CA GLU A 94 -11.59 7.59 -3.57
C GLU A 94 -11.53 6.65 -2.36
N SER A 95 -12.69 6.25 -1.82
CA SER A 95 -12.76 5.27 -0.75
C SER A 95 -12.19 3.91 -1.19
N HIS A 96 -12.46 3.47 -2.41
CA HIS A 96 -11.88 2.23 -2.93
C HIS A 96 -10.37 2.35 -3.15
N ARG A 97 -9.91 3.50 -3.64
CA ARG A 97 -8.48 3.78 -3.84
C ARG A 97 -7.71 3.78 -2.53
N THR A 98 -8.26 4.42 -1.50
CA THR A 98 -7.66 4.45 -0.16
C THR A 98 -7.69 3.06 0.48
N SER A 99 -8.79 2.31 0.37
CA SER A 99 -8.83 0.92 0.86
C SER A 99 -7.83 0.01 0.16
N ALA A 100 -7.64 0.17 -1.15
CA ALA A 100 -6.65 -0.60 -1.91
C ALA A 100 -5.22 -0.28 -1.45
N SER A 101 -4.91 1.01 -1.23
CA SER A 101 -3.61 1.41 -0.70
C SER A 101 -3.34 0.88 0.72
N PHE A 102 -4.38 0.82 1.56
CA PHE A 102 -4.28 0.28 2.91
C PHE A 102 -4.01 -1.23 2.90
N GLU A 103 -4.71 -1.99 2.05
CA GLU A 103 -4.45 -3.43 1.90
C GLU A 103 -3.05 -3.70 1.35
N ALA A 104 -2.57 -2.89 0.39
CA ALA A 104 -1.19 -2.99 -0.09
C ALA A 104 -0.17 -2.76 1.05
N ALA A 105 -0.32 -1.69 1.83
CA ALA A 105 0.54 -1.42 2.98
C ALA A 105 0.47 -2.52 4.04
N ARG A 106 -0.70 -3.10 4.27
CA ARG A 106 -0.88 -4.24 5.18
C ARG A 106 -0.11 -5.46 4.71
N MET A 107 -0.14 -5.77 3.41
CA MET A 107 0.61 -6.87 2.84
C MET A 107 2.13 -6.65 2.95
N GLU A 108 2.60 -5.42 2.71
CA GLU A 108 4.00 -5.05 2.91
C GLU A 108 4.45 -5.23 4.37
N LEU A 109 3.63 -4.81 5.35
CA LEU A 109 3.92 -5.02 6.77
C LEU A 109 4.00 -6.51 7.14
N ILE A 110 3.10 -7.34 6.59
CA ILE A 110 3.15 -8.79 6.79
C ILE A 110 4.43 -9.37 6.21
N GLN A 111 4.83 -8.93 5.01
CA GLN A 111 6.06 -9.37 4.37
C GLN A 111 7.30 -8.95 5.16
N LEU A 112 7.35 -7.70 5.62
CA LEU A 112 8.45 -7.18 6.44
C LEU A 112 8.54 -7.90 7.79
N ARG A 113 7.40 -8.24 8.39
CA ARG A 113 7.37 -9.04 9.62
C ARG A 113 7.98 -10.43 9.39
N ARG A 114 7.60 -11.09 8.30
CA ARG A 114 8.17 -12.40 7.93
C ARG A 114 9.67 -12.33 7.68
N SER A 115 10.15 -11.28 7.01
CA SER A 115 11.60 -11.12 6.79
C SER A 115 12.36 -10.86 8.08
N LEU A 116 11.80 -10.08 9.01
CA LEU A 116 12.39 -9.89 10.34
C LEU A 116 12.42 -11.18 11.17
N GLU A 117 11.36 -11.98 11.10
CA GLU A 117 11.31 -13.30 11.77
C GLU A 117 12.38 -14.24 11.18
N GLN A 118 12.55 -14.26 9.84
CA GLN A 118 13.58 -15.03 9.18
C GLN A 118 15.00 -14.59 9.58
N LEU A 119 15.27 -13.27 9.60
CA LEU A 119 16.57 -12.73 10.02
C LEU A 119 16.87 -13.04 11.49
N ARG A 120 15.85 -13.07 12.36
CA ARG A 120 16.03 -13.49 13.76
C ARG A 120 16.43 -14.96 13.84
N MET A 121 15.76 -15.85 13.12
CA MET A 121 16.12 -17.27 13.10
C MET A 121 17.54 -17.51 12.56
N GLU A 122 17.95 -16.79 11.52
CA GLU A 122 19.31 -16.87 10.98
C GLU A 122 20.34 -16.39 11.99
N ARG A 123 20.05 -15.28 12.66
CA ARG A 123 20.90 -14.75 13.74
C ARG A 123 21.02 -15.76 14.88
N ASP A 124 19.92 -16.31 15.38
CA ASP A 124 19.93 -17.29 16.46
C ASP A 124 20.73 -18.54 16.08
N ALA A 125 20.60 -19.00 14.84
CA ALA A 125 21.40 -20.11 14.31
C ALA A 125 22.90 -19.76 14.28
N SER A 126 23.26 -18.55 13.84
CA SER A 126 24.66 -18.08 13.84
C SER A 126 25.23 -17.90 15.26
N GLU A 127 24.42 -17.46 16.22
CA GLU A 127 24.81 -17.35 17.62
C GLU A 127 25.03 -18.75 18.22
N MET A 128 24.20 -19.73 17.86
CA MET A 128 24.37 -21.11 18.31
C MET A 128 25.65 -21.75 17.74
N THR A 129 25.96 -21.53 16.45
CA THR A 129 27.20 -22.07 15.84
C THR A 129 28.45 -21.45 16.44
N THR A 130 28.45 -20.13 16.68
CA THR A 130 29.57 -19.44 17.34
C THR A 130 29.75 -19.90 18.78
N GLN A 131 28.68 -20.07 19.55
CA GLN A 131 28.76 -20.62 20.91
C GLN A 131 29.30 -22.05 20.92
N ASN A 132 28.87 -22.90 19.99
CA ASN A 132 29.37 -24.28 19.88
C ASN A 132 30.85 -24.31 19.50
N ALA A 133 31.28 -23.46 18.56
CA ALA A 133 32.70 -23.32 18.20
C ALA A 133 33.54 -22.86 19.42
N LEU A 134 33.05 -21.90 20.20
CA LEU A 134 33.73 -21.47 21.43
C LEU A 134 33.83 -22.59 22.46
N LYS A 135 32.77 -23.39 22.65
CA LYS A 135 32.80 -24.55 23.55
C LYS A 135 33.83 -25.58 23.09
N GLN A 136 33.86 -25.89 21.80
CA GLN A 136 34.83 -26.82 21.23
C GLN A 136 36.27 -26.33 21.45
N LEU A 137 36.55 -25.06 21.19
CA LEU A 137 37.89 -24.49 21.45
C LEU A 137 38.29 -24.55 22.92
N LEU A 138 37.34 -24.36 23.85
CA LEU A 138 37.60 -24.50 25.28
C LEU A 138 37.88 -25.95 25.68
N GLU A 139 37.16 -26.92 25.10
CA GLU A 139 37.41 -28.35 25.33
C GLU A 139 38.76 -28.78 24.76
N GLU A 140 39.10 -28.35 23.54
CA GLU A 140 40.40 -28.59 22.93
C GLU A 140 41.53 -28.00 23.78
N ARG A 141 41.36 -26.78 24.31
CA ARG A 141 42.32 -26.16 25.23
C ARG A 141 42.48 -26.95 26.54
N LYS A 142 41.40 -27.51 27.08
CA LYS A 142 41.47 -28.35 28.29
C LYS A 142 42.24 -29.64 27.99
N LEU A 143 41.94 -30.31 26.89
CA LEU A 143 42.65 -31.53 26.49
C LEU A 143 44.13 -31.28 26.22
N THR A 144 44.50 -30.16 25.59
CA THR A 144 45.90 -29.80 25.40
C THR A 144 46.57 -29.50 26.73
N SER A 145 45.91 -28.77 27.63
CA SER A 145 46.41 -28.52 28.99
C SER A 145 46.63 -29.81 29.79
N GLU A 146 45.70 -30.77 29.73
CA GLU A 146 45.85 -32.09 30.36
C GLU A 146 47.05 -32.87 29.80
N ARG A 147 47.25 -32.84 28.47
CA ARG A 147 48.42 -33.45 27.83
C ARG A 147 49.73 -32.77 28.24
N LEU A 148 49.73 -31.45 28.33
CA LEU A 148 50.89 -30.69 28.79
C LEU A 148 51.18 -30.97 30.28
N ALA A 149 50.15 -31.22 31.10
CA ALA A 149 50.31 -31.62 32.49
C ALA A 149 50.97 -33.01 32.66
N LEU A 150 51.03 -33.85 31.62
CA LEU A 150 51.79 -35.10 31.62
C LEU A 150 53.28 -34.93 31.29
N LEU A 151 53.68 -33.82 30.64
CA LEU A 151 55.08 -33.57 30.29
C LEU A 151 56.04 -33.58 31.49
N PRO A 152 55.68 -33.07 32.68
CA PRO A 152 56.53 -33.17 33.87
C PRO A 152 56.81 -34.61 34.29
N GLN A 153 55.80 -35.49 34.24
CA GLN A 153 55.97 -36.90 34.60
C GLN A 153 56.95 -37.60 33.64
N LEU A 154 56.83 -37.30 32.34
CA LEU A 154 57.81 -37.72 31.33
C LEU A 154 59.19 -37.13 31.62
N GLY A 155 59.29 -35.87 32.01
CA GLY A 155 60.54 -35.22 32.38
C GLY A 155 61.25 -35.91 33.54
N THR A 156 60.52 -36.29 34.59
CA THR A 156 61.06 -37.04 35.73
C THR A 156 61.52 -38.43 35.31
N SER A 157 60.70 -39.19 34.58
CA SER A 157 61.08 -40.52 34.10
C SER A 157 62.31 -40.47 33.18
N LEU A 158 62.43 -39.45 32.33
CA LEU A 158 63.60 -39.26 31.46
C LEU A 158 64.87 -38.94 32.27
N ALA A 159 64.73 -38.14 33.34
CA ALA A 159 65.83 -37.86 34.25
C ALA A 159 66.31 -39.11 34.99
N ASP A 160 65.38 -39.97 35.43
CA ASP A 160 65.69 -41.24 36.08
C ASP A 160 66.39 -42.22 35.11
N VAL A 161 65.91 -42.33 33.86
CA VAL A 161 66.58 -43.14 32.83
C VAL A 161 67.98 -42.61 32.53
N ALA A 162 68.16 -41.28 32.42
CA ALA A 162 69.47 -40.69 32.20
C ALA A 162 70.43 -40.94 33.38
N ALA A 163 69.93 -40.87 34.61
CA ALA A 163 70.70 -41.19 35.82
C ALA A 163 71.11 -42.67 35.83
N PHE A 164 70.18 -43.58 35.51
CA PHE A 164 70.45 -45.01 35.40
C PHE A 164 71.47 -45.33 34.30
N MET A 165 71.32 -44.75 33.10
CA MET A 165 72.29 -44.94 32.02
C MET A 165 73.69 -44.50 32.42
N TYR A 166 73.80 -43.34 33.08
CA TYR A 166 75.08 -42.85 33.61
C TYR A 166 75.69 -43.80 34.65
N GLU A 167 74.88 -44.34 35.56
CA GLU A 167 75.32 -45.30 36.57
C GLU A 167 75.76 -46.63 35.95
N VAL A 168 75.06 -47.12 34.93
CA VAL A 168 75.42 -48.33 34.17
C VAL A 168 76.74 -48.14 33.41
N GLU A 169 76.94 -46.99 32.76
CA GLU A 169 78.20 -46.63 32.10
C GLU A 169 79.36 -46.62 33.10
N LEU A 170 79.12 -46.04 34.29
CA LEU A 170 80.11 -45.98 35.38
C LEU A 170 80.50 -47.39 35.87
N HIS A 171 79.52 -48.28 36.03
CA HIS A 171 79.76 -49.65 36.53
C HIS A 171 80.48 -50.57 35.54
N HIS A 172 80.25 -50.40 34.23
CA HIS A 172 80.87 -51.27 33.22
C HIS A 172 82.26 -50.79 32.76
N GLY A 173 82.74 -49.63 33.25
CA GLY A 173 84.01 -49.05 32.81
C GLY A 173 84.04 -48.69 31.32
N ILE A 174 82.88 -48.69 30.67
CA ILE A 174 82.70 -48.24 29.30
C ILE A 174 82.62 -46.72 29.39
N THR A 175 83.76 -46.07 29.60
CA THR A 175 83.85 -44.62 29.42
C THR A 175 83.37 -44.35 28.00
N SER A 176 82.26 -43.63 27.83
CA SER A 176 81.61 -43.43 26.54
C SER A 176 82.66 -43.08 25.49
N SER A 177 82.94 -44.01 24.60
CA SER A 177 83.84 -43.76 23.48
C SER A 177 83.27 -42.57 22.69
N VAL A 178 84.16 -41.73 22.16
CA VAL A 178 84.00 -40.37 21.60
C VAL A 178 82.79 -40.13 20.66
N ILE A 179 82.08 -41.19 20.26
CA ILE A 179 81.02 -41.15 19.25
C ILE A 179 79.63 -40.83 19.83
N ASP A 180 79.32 -41.11 21.12
CA ASP A 180 77.94 -40.87 21.64
C ASP A 180 77.80 -40.38 23.11
N GLY A 181 78.86 -39.86 23.73
CA GLY A 181 78.80 -39.29 25.10
C GLY A 181 77.83 -38.10 25.29
N HIS A 182 77.19 -37.64 24.21
CA HIS A 182 76.17 -36.60 24.25
C HIS A 182 74.74 -37.11 24.43
N GLY A 183 74.48 -38.42 24.36
CA GLY A 183 73.14 -38.98 24.51
C GLY A 183 72.55 -38.69 25.90
N VAL A 184 73.28 -39.08 26.94
CA VAL A 184 72.86 -38.89 28.35
C VAL A 184 72.71 -37.41 28.69
N GLU A 185 73.66 -36.58 28.26
CA GLU A 185 73.62 -35.14 28.54
C GLU A 185 72.50 -34.41 27.76
N ARG A 186 72.11 -34.91 26.58
CA ARG A 186 70.92 -34.43 25.86
C ARG A 186 69.64 -34.78 26.61
N LEU A 187 69.52 -36.01 27.13
CA LEU A 187 68.37 -36.42 27.93
C LEU A 187 68.23 -35.55 29.18
N ARG A 188 69.36 -35.29 29.88
CA ARG A 188 69.40 -34.42 31.07
C ARG A 188 69.00 -32.98 30.75
N ARG A 189 69.50 -32.42 29.63
CA ARG A 189 69.10 -31.08 29.16
C ARG A 189 67.63 -31.02 28.75
N LEU A 190 67.09 -32.08 28.15
CA LEU A 190 65.66 -32.17 27.81
C LEU A 190 64.78 -32.17 29.06
N ALA A 191 65.15 -32.97 30.06
CA ALA A 191 64.44 -33.01 31.34
C ALA A 191 64.44 -31.63 32.05
N LEU A 192 65.59 -30.94 32.06
CA LEU A 192 65.71 -29.59 32.62
C LEU A 192 64.81 -28.58 31.88
N LYS A 193 64.74 -28.63 30.54
CA LYS A 193 63.86 -27.75 29.75
C LYS A 193 62.39 -27.96 30.08
N PHE A 194 61.95 -29.21 30.26
CA PHE A 194 60.57 -29.48 30.69
C PHE A 194 60.28 -28.93 32.09
N HIS A 195 61.24 -29.00 33.01
CA HIS A 195 61.08 -28.46 34.36
C HIS A 195 61.03 -26.93 34.40
N ILE A 196 61.86 -26.26 33.58
CA ILE A 196 61.85 -24.80 33.45
C ILE A 196 60.54 -24.30 32.84
N ALA A 197 60.08 -24.93 31.75
CA ALA A 197 58.81 -24.57 31.10
C ALA A 197 57.61 -24.65 32.07
N GLN A 198 57.61 -25.65 32.96
CA GLN A 198 56.60 -25.78 34.02
C GLN A 198 56.65 -24.63 35.05
N SER A 199 57.85 -24.18 35.40
CA SER A 199 58.01 -23.09 36.37
C SER A 199 57.55 -21.73 35.84
N GLU A 200 57.53 -21.55 34.51
CA GLU A 200 57.02 -20.33 33.86
C GLU A 200 55.49 -20.31 33.77
N GLU A 201 54.83 -21.47 33.62
CA GLU A 201 53.36 -21.55 33.51
C GLU A 201 52.62 -21.30 34.84
N LEU A 202 53.32 -21.39 35.97
CA LEU A 202 52.79 -21.13 37.32
C LEU A 202 52.94 -19.67 37.79
N ARG A 203 53.55 -18.80 36.98
CA ARG A 203 53.69 -17.36 37.26
C ARG A 203 52.63 -16.54 36.52
#